data_AF-A0A2N2TE03-F1
#
_entry.id   AF-A0A2N2TE03-F1
#
_cell.length_a   1.000
_cell.length_b   1.000
_cell.length_c   1.000
_cell.angle_alpha   90.00
_cell.angle_beta   90.00
_cell.angle_gamma   90.00
#
_symmetry.space_group_name_H-M   'P 1'
#
loop_
_entity.id
_entity.type
_entity.pdbx_description
1 polymer ?
#
loop_
_entity_poly.entity_id
_entity_poly.type
_entity_poly.pdbx_seq_one_letter_code
_entity_poly.pdbx_strand_id
1 'polypeptide(L)'
;MRAVWTSGLIALVLFTGLAWYLSPLEPGVVALQFAHTPAAFGEILSLWSAEDLLRYRRHLPVDFLLLAAYGAFGHLLVTRTRTWGSGSDSLRRLASWLLPLAAFFDAAENVLHGWLIEGPRLGVPFLYSASAACSLLKWVLIVGFGLLMIHGLVRQRRQ
;
A
#
# COMPACT_ATOMS: atom_id res chain seq x y z
N MET A 1 -3.05 -23.27 3.36
CA MET A 1 -1.63 -23.14 2.92
C MET A 1 -1.50 -22.74 1.45
N ARG A 2 -2.07 -23.46 0.48
CA ARG A 2 -1.98 -23.07 -0.95
C ARG A 2 -2.38 -21.61 -1.22
N ALA A 3 -3.55 -21.19 -0.73
CA ALA A 3 -4.03 -19.81 -0.90
C ALA A 3 -3.08 -18.74 -0.34
N VAL A 4 -2.41 -19.00 0.80
CA VAL A 4 -1.42 -18.09 1.39
C VAL A 4 -0.23 -17.91 0.45
N TRP A 5 0.31 -19.01 -0.07
CA TRP A 5 1.43 -18.98 -1.00
C TRP A 5 1.05 -18.31 -2.32
N THR A 6 -0.13 -18.63 -2.86
CA THR A 6 -0.60 -18.03 -4.12
C THR A 6 -0.77 -16.52 -3.97
N SER A 7 -1.47 -16.03 -2.94
CA SER A 7 -1.64 -14.59 -2.73
C SER A 7 -0.32 -13.88 -2.45
N GLY A 8 0.58 -14.50 -1.69
CA GLY A 8 1.90 -13.95 -1.39
C GLY A 8 2.82 -13.87 -2.61
N LEU A 9 2.82 -14.91 -3.46
CA LEU A 9 3.62 -14.92 -4.68
C LEU A 9 3.09 -13.91 -5.70
N ILE A 10 1.76 -13.82 -5.87
CA ILE A 10 1.14 -12.81 -6.72
C ILE A 10 1.51 -11.41 -6.23
N ALA A 11 1.37 -11.14 -4.92
CA ALA A 11 1.75 -9.86 -4.34
C ALA A 11 3.23 -9.55 -4.58
N LEU A 12 4.13 -10.52 -4.40
CA LEU A 12 5.56 -10.34 -4.63
C LEU A 12 5.87 -9.99 -6.09
N VAL A 13 5.32 -10.75 -7.05
CA VAL A 13 5.52 -10.51 -8.48
C VAL A 13 4.97 -9.15 -8.92
N LEU A 14 3.77 -8.80 -8.46
CA LEU A 14 3.16 -7.51 -8.78
C LEU A 14 3.95 -6.36 -8.15
N PHE A 15 4.36 -6.48 -6.88
CA PHE A 15 5.14 -5.46 -6.20
C PHE A 15 6.48 -5.20 -6.89
N THR A 16 7.25 -6.25 -7.18
CA THR A 16 8.54 -6.10 -7.86
C THR A 16 8.37 -5.59 -9.29
N GLY A 17 7.36 -6.08 -10.01
CA GLY A 17 7.03 -5.63 -11.36
C GLY A 17 6.65 -4.16 -11.40
N LEU A 18 5.80 -3.70 -10.47
CA LEU A 18 5.39 -2.30 -10.37
C LEU A 18 6.54 -1.40 -9.93
N ALA A 19 7.33 -1.83 -8.94
CA ALA A 19 8.52 -1.09 -8.50
C ALA A 19 9.51 -0.87 -9.64
N TRP A 20 9.75 -1.90 -10.46
CA TRP A 20 10.59 -1.77 -11.66
C TRP A 20 9.93 -0.92 -12.74
N TYR A 21 8.64 -1.11 -13.00
CA TYR A 21 7.90 -0.35 -14.02
C TYR A 21 7.88 1.15 -13.73
N LEU A 22 7.82 1.52 -12.45
CA LEU A 22 7.75 2.90 -11.94
C LEU A 22 9.12 3.47 -11.54
N SER A 23 10.20 2.68 -11.60
CA SER A 23 11.55 3.13 -11.23
C SER A 23 12.09 4.32 -12.04
N PRO A 24 11.65 4.60 -13.28
CA PRO A 24 12.09 5.80 -13.99
C PRO A 24 11.50 7.12 -13.47
N LEU A 25 10.46 7.08 -12.62
CA LEU A 25 9.80 8.29 -12.14
C LEU A 25 10.70 9.07 -11.18
N GLU A 26 10.96 10.34 -11.50
CA GLU A 26 11.75 11.25 -10.66
C GLU A 26 11.06 12.63 -10.61
N PRO A 27 10.64 13.11 -9.43
CA PRO A 27 10.63 12.44 -8.13
C PRO A 27 9.74 11.18 -8.13
N GLY A 28 10.12 10.15 -7.38
CA GLY A 28 9.41 8.86 -7.37
C GLY A 28 8.00 8.90 -6.78
N VAL A 29 7.25 7.80 -6.94
CA VAL A 29 5.85 7.65 -6.49
C VAL A 29 5.67 7.94 -5.00
N VAL A 30 6.64 7.58 -4.17
CA VAL A 30 6.58 7.83 -2.72
C VAL A 30 6.59 9.33 -2.43
N ALA A 31 7.29 10.16 -3.23
CA ALA A 31 7.25 11.60 -3.06
C ALA A 31 5.83 12.14 -3.35
N LEU A 32 5.18 11.65 -4.41
CA LEU A 32 3.81 12.00 -4.75
C LEU A 32 2.82 11.57 -3.64
N GLN A 33 3.01 10.39 -3.04
CA GLN A 33 2.18 9.88 -1.95
C GLN A 33 2.13 10.79 -0.71
N PHE A 34 3.18 11.58 -0.46
CA PHE A 34 3.26 12.51 0.67
C PHE A 34 3.03 13.98 0.29
N ALA A 35 2.69 14.25 -0.98
CA ALA A 35 2.37 15.58 -1.45
C ALA A 35 0.95 16.00 -0.99
N HIS A 36 0.89 16.60 0.20
CA HIS A 36 -0.35 16.92 0.90
C HIS A 36 -1.00 18.26 0.50
N THR A 37 -0.36 19.04 -0.38
CA THR A 37 -0.90 20.32 -0.89
C THR A 37 -0.97 20.32 -2.42
N PRO A 38 -1.87 21.11 -3.02
CA PRO A 38 -1.93 21.26 -4.48
C PRO A 38 -0.60 21.72 -5.09
N ALA A 39 0.13 22.61 -4.38
CA ALA A 39 1.40 23.14 -4.86
C ALA A 39 2.49 22.06 -4.90
N ALA A 40 2.69 21.32 -3.81
CA ALA A 40 3.68 20.24 -3.76
C ALA A 40 3.37 19.12 -4.75
N PHE A 41 2.09 18.78 -4.89
CA PHE A 41 1.66 17.75 -5.85
C PHE A 41 1.90 18.21 -7.29
N GLY A 42 1.52 19.46 -7.61
CA GLY A 42 1.75 20.07 -8.92
C GLY A 42 3.23 20.21 -9.26
N GLU A 43 4.08 20.54 -8.30
CA GLU A 43 5.53 20.62 -8.47
C GLU A 43 6.11 19.26 -8.91
N ILE A 44 5.75 18.17 -8.22
CA ILE A 44 6.19 16.82 -8.59
C ILE A 44 5.70 16.46 -10.00
N LEU A 45 4.42 16.69 -10.30
CA LEU A 45 3.88 16.40 -11.62
C LEU A 45 4.52 17.25 -12.73
N SER A 46 4.97 18.47 -12.43
CA SER A 46 5.64 19.33 -13.40
C SER A 46 7.04 18.85 -13.77
N LEU A 47 7.66 18.01 -12.93
CA LEU A 47 8.94 17.37 -13.19
C LEU A 47 8.80 16.10 -14.03
N TRP A 48 7.61 15.51 -14.08
CA TRP A 48 7.33 14.31 -14.86
C TRP A 48 7.07 14.66 -16.33
N SER A 49 7.62 13.84 -17.23
CA SER A 49 7.28 13.94 -18.65
C SER A 49 5.83 13.46 -18.90
N ALA A 50 5.31 13.72 -20.10
CA ALA A 50 4.02 13.16 -20.52
C ALA A 50 4.02 11.62 -20.54
N GLU A 51 5.17 11.00 -20.83
CA GLU A 51 5.32 9.55 -20.78
C GLU A 51 5.25 9.04 -19.33
N ASP A 52 5.90 9.73 -18.40
CA ASP A 52 5.90 9.39 -16.97
C ASP A 52 4.50 9.51 -16.36
N LEU A 53 3.76 10.56 -16.71
CA LEU A 53 2.36 10.70 -16.34
C LEU A 53 1.51 9.55 -16.88
N LEU A 54 1.72 9.16 -18.14
CA LEU A 54 0.98 8.06 -18.76
C LEU A 54 1.34 6.71 -18.13
N ARG A 55 2.62 6.49 -17.83
CA ARG A 55 3.15 5.34 -17.10
C ARG A 55 2.50 5.25 -15.73
N TYR A 56 2.46 6.36 -14.99
CA TYR A 56 1.77 6.45 -13.72
C TYR A 56 0.25 6.18 -13.87
N ARG A 57 -0.44 6.72 -14.87
CA ARG A 57 -1.87 6.38 -15.07
C ARG A 57 -2.11 4.89 -15.34
N ARG A 58 -1.22 4.26 -16.11
CA ARG A 58 -1.34 2.85 -16.53
C ARG A 58 -1.05 1.86 -15.42
N HIS A 59 -0.27 2.23 -14.39
CA HIS A 59 0.02 1.32 -13.29
C HIS A 59 -1.18 1.15 -12.34
N LEU A 60 -2.04 2.18 -12.18
CA LEU A 60 -3.11 2.20 -11.17
C LEU A 60 -4.03 0.95 -11.20
N PRO A 61 -4.54 0.48 -12.36
CA PRO A 61 -5.36 -0.74 -12.41
C PRO A 61 -4.61 -2.00 -11.95
N VAL A 62 -3.31 -2.09 -12.25
CA VAL A 62 -2.47 -3.22 -11.83
C VAL A 62 -2.16 -3.11 -10.34
N ASP A 63 -2.04 -1.90 -9.82
CA ASP A 63 -1.85 -1.67 -8.39
C ASP A 63 -3.03 -2.20 -7.58
N PHE A 64 -4.28 -2.00 -8.03
CA PHE A 64 -5.46 -2.64 -7.40
C PHE A 64 -5.37 -4.18 -7.29
N LEU A 65 -4.72 -4.84 -8.25
CA LEU A 65 -4.47 -6.29 -8.16
C LEU A 65 -3.44 -6.61 -7.08
N LEU A 66 -2.40 -5.77 -6.93
CA LEU A 66 -1.44 -5.86 -5.84
C LEU A 66 -2.15 -5.68 -4.49
N LEU A 67 -3.04 -4.68 -4.36
CA LEU A 67 -3.81 -4.40 -3.14
C LEU A 67 -4.62 -5.62 -2.70
N ALA A 68 -5.37 -6.21 -3.64
CA ALA A 68 -6.15 -7.41 -3.38
C ALA A 68 -5.24 -8.58 -2.95
N ALA A 69 -4.09 -8.75 -3.62
CA ALA A 69 -3.17 -9.83 -3.33
C ALA A 69 -2.52 -9.70 -1.95
N TYR A 70 -1.95 -8.53 -1.60
CA TYR A 70 -1.28 -8.36 -0.32
C TYR A 70 -2.27 -8.28 0.86
N GLY A 71 -3.45 -7.67 0.65
CA GLY A 71 -4.52 -7.63 1.63
C GLY A 71 -5.01 -9.04 1.99
N ALA A 72 -5.29 -9.86 0.96
CA ALA A 72 -5.65 -11.27 1.14
C ALA A 72 -4.51 -12.06 1.78
N PHE A 73 -3.27 -11.86 1.34
CA PHE A 73 -2.10 -12.53 1.90
C PHE A 73 -1.96 -12.28 3.39
N GLY A 74 -2.00 -11.03 3.85
CA GLY A 74 -1.88 -10.72 5.27
C GLY A 74 -2.94 -11.36 6.14
N HIS A 75 -4.20 -11.27 5.70
CA HIS A 75 -5.32 -11.88 6.39
C HIS A 75 -5.19 -13.41 6.46
N LEU A 76 -4.89 -14.05 5.33
CA LEU A 76 -4.74 -15.50 5.25
C LEU A 76 -3.50 -15.98 6.01
N LEU A 77 -2.40 -15.25 5.99
CA LEU A 77 -1.18 -15.58 6.72
C LEU A 77 -1.49 -15.66 8.22
N VAL A 78 -2.14 -14.64 8.78
CA VAL A 78 -2.46 -14.59 10.21
C VAL A 78 -3.52 -15.62 10.61
N THR A 79 -4.54 -15.84 9.79
CA THR A 79 -5.67 -16.72 10.14
C THR A 79 -5.43 -18.19 9.85
N ARG A 80 -4.51 -18.52 8.93
CA ARG A 80 -4.27 -19.90 8.47
C ARG A 80 -2.90 -20.47 8.87
N THR A 81 -2.04 -19.69 9.53
CA THR A 81 -0.77 -20.19 10.07
C THR A 81 -0.76 -20.19 11.59
N ARG A 82 0.01 -21.11 12.17
CA ARG A 82 0.22 -21.17 13.63
C ARG A 82 1.38 -20.26 14.04
N THR A 83 1.32 -18.98 13.66
CA THR A 83 2.33 -17.96 14.02
C THR A 83 2.13 -17.39 15.43
N TRP A 84 1.00 -17.71 16.06
CA TRP A 84 0.56 -17.16 17.34
C TRP A 84 0.32 -18.29 18.33
N GLY A 85 0.89 -18.20 19.54
CA GLY A 85 0.65 -19.13 20.64
C GLY A 85 -0.72 -18.93 21.32
N SER A 86 -1.09 -19.84 22.24
CA SER A 86 -2.42 -19.98 22.86
C SER A 86 -2.92 -18.81 23.73
N GLY A 87 -2.21 -17.68 23.79
CA GLY A 87 -2.57 -16.54 24.66
C GLY A 87 -2.57 -15.17 23.96
N SER A 88 -2.80 -15.12 22.63
CA SER A 88 -2.62 -13.89 21.85
C SER A 88 -3.76 -13.56 20.86
N ASP A 89 -4.98 -14.04 21.13
CA ASP A 89 -6.10 -13.93 20.19
C ASP A 89 -6.47 -12.49 19.80
N SER A 90 -6.35 -11.51 20.70
CA SER A 90 -6.59 -10.10 20.38
C SER A 90 -5.55 -9.52 19.41
N LEU A 91 -4.26 -9.83 19.62
CA LEU A 91 -3.18 -9.38 18.73
C LEU A 91 -3.25 -10.07 17.37
N ARG A 92 -3.59 -11.36 17.35
CA ARG A 92 -3.84 -12.10 16.12
C ARG A 92 -5.03 -11.51 15.36
N ARG A 93 -6.12 -11.16 16.05
CA ARG A 93 -7.28 -10.51 15.42
C ARG A 93 -6.89 -9.15 14.83
N LEU A 94 -6.17 -8.32 15.58
CA LEU A 94 -5.65 -7.05 15.08
C LEU A 94 -4.78 -7.24 13.83
N ALA A 95 -3.77 -8.12 13.90
CA ALA A 95 -2.86 -8.41 12.80
C ALA A 95 -3.58 -8.89 11.54
N SER A 96 -4.67 -9.66 11.69
CA SER A 96 -5.46 -10.16 10.56
C SER A 96 -6.17 -9.08 9.75
N TRP A 97 -6.29 -7.86 10.29
CA TRP A 97 -6.95 -6.73 9.64
C TRP A 97 -5.98 -5.65 9.15
N LEU A 98 -4.71 -5.65 9.57
CA LEU A 98 -3.78 -4.56 9.23
C LEU A 98 -3.54 -4.45 7.73
N LEU A 99 -3.19 -5.54 7.03
CA LEU A 99 -2.97 -5.49 5.58
C LEU A 99 -4.26 -5.27 4.75
N PRO A 100 -5.42 -5.86 5.10
CA PRO A 100 -6.69 -5.47 4.48
C PRO A 100 -7.03 -3.97 4.63
N LEU A 101 -6.80 -3.40 5.81
CA LEU A 101 -7.02 -1.97 6.03
C LEU A 101 -5.99 -1.12 5.27
N ALA A 102 -4.73 -1.56 5.20
CA ALA A 102 -3.72 -0.89 4.39
C ALA A 102 -4.15 -0.85 2.92
N ALA A 103 -4.61 -1.98 2.37
CA ALA A 103 -5.13 -2.08 1.00
C ALA A 103 -6.34 -1.17 0.77
N PHE A 104 -7.21 -0.98 1.76
CA PHE A 104 -8.31 -0.03 1.67
C PHE A 104 -7.83 1.42 1.55
N PHE A 105 -6.87 1.84 2.38
CA PHE A 105 -6.31 3.19 2.28
C PHE A 105 -5.49 3.39 1.00
N ASP A 106 -4.77 2.37 0.56
CA ASP A 106 -4.07 2.35 -0.72
C ASP A 106 -5.03 2.52 -1.89
N ALA A 107 -6.17 1.82 -1.88
CA ALA A 107 -7.20 1.95 -2.88
C ALA A 107 -7.81 3.37 -2.89
N ALA A 108 -8.06 3.95 -1.73
CA ALA A 108 -8.58 5.31 -1.61
C ALA A 108 -7.59 6.35 -2.16
N GLU A 109 -6.30 6.21 -1.84
CA GLU A 109 -5.24 7.03 -2.43
C GLU A 109 -5.19 6.87 -3.95
N ASN A 110 -5.18 5.65 -4.47
CA ASN A 110 -5.12 5.40 -5.92
C ASN A 110 -6.30 6.02 -6.69
N VAL A 111 -7.50 5.98 -6.12
CA VAL A 111 -8.67 6.66 -6.69
C VAL A 111 -8.46 8.17 -6.71
N LEU A 112 -7.98 8.75 -5.60
CA LEU A 112 -7.70 10.18 -5.52
C LEU A 112 -6.60 10.58 -6.51
N HIS A 113 -5.50 9.85 -6.58
CA HIS A 113 -4.42 10.11 -7.52
C HIS A 113 -4.88 10.00 -8.96
N GLY A 114 -5.65 8.96 -9.32
CA GLY A 114 -6.22 8.82 -10.67
C GLY A 114 -6.99 10.06 -11.13
N TRP A 115 -7.69 10.71 -10.20
CA TRP A 115 -8.46 11.93 -10.47
C TRP A 115 -7.63 13.23 -10.36
N LEU A 116 -6.68 13.30 -9.42
CA LEU A 116 -5.85 14.48 -9.16
C LEU A 116 -4.75 14.70 -10.22
N ILE A 117 -4.26 13.63 -10.86
CA ILE A 117 -3.23 13.72 -11.90
C ILE A 117 -3.77 14.15 -13.28
N GLU A 118 -5.08 14.31 -13.45
CA GLU A 118 -5.67 14.80 -14.72
C GLU A 118 -5.37 16.27 -15.01
N GLY A 119 -5.01 17.04 -13.99
CA GLY A 119 -4.64 18.44 -14.11
C GLY A 119 -4.66 19.14 -12.76
N PRO A 120 -4.11 20.36 -12.65
CA PRO A 120 -4.07 21.09 -11.39
C PRO A 120 -5.50 21.45 -10.90
N ARG A 121 -5.88 20.94 -9.73
CA ARG A 121 -7.20 21.16 -9.11
C ARG A 121 -7.08 22.00 -7.84
N LEU A 122 -6.94 23.31 -8.00
CA LEU A 122 -6.67 24.23 -6.88
C LEU A 122 -7.85 24.40 -5.89
N GLY A 123 -9.08 24.09 -6.31
CA GLY A 123 -10.29 24.27 -5.50
C GLY A 123 -10.57 23.17 -4.46
N VAL A 124 -9.71 22.16 -4.36
CA VAL A 124 -9.93 20.97 -3.50
C VAL A 124 -8.71 20.61 -2.64
N PRO A 125 -8.09 21.57 -1.92
CA PRO A 125 -6.86 21.31 -1.15
C PRO A 125 -7.00 20.17 -0.14
N PHE A 126 -8.20 19.98 0.43
CA PHE A 126 -8.48 18.91 1.38
C PHE A 126 -8.32 17.50 0.77
N LEU A 127 -8.53 17.32 -0.54
CA LEU A 127 -8.37 16.03 -1.20
C LEU A 127 -6.91 15.61 -1.33
N TYR A 128 -5.99 16.56 -1.51
CA TYR A 128 -4.55 16.29 -1.49
C TYR A 128 -4.10 15.83 -0.10
N SER A 129 -4.56 16.52 0.96
CA SER A 129 -4.27 16.12 2.33
C SER A 129 -4.92 14.78 2.70
N ALA A 130 -6.14 14.51 2.22
CA ALA A 130 -6.80 13.21 2.40
C ALA A 130 -6.04 12.08 1.70
N SER A 131 -5.52 12.31 0.49
CA SER A 131 -4.68 11.35 -0.23
C SER A 131 -3.40 11.05 0.55
N ALA A 132 -2.69 12.08 0.99
CA ALA A 132 -1.47 11.93 1.78
C ALA A 132 -1.73 11.23 3.13
N ALA A 133 -2.87 11.49 3.78
CA ALA A 133 -3.28 10.79 4.99
C ALA A 133 -3.55 9.30 4.73
N CYS A 134 -4.18 8.95 3.60
CA CYS A 134 -4.37 7.57 3.18
C CYS A 134 -3.02 6.86 2.98
N SER A 135 -2.09 7.51 2.27
CA SER A 135 -0.71 7.01 2.10
C SER A 135 -0.01 6.77 3.44
N LEU A 136 -0.09 7.72 4.36
CA LEU A 136 0.51 7.60 5.69
C LEU A 136 -0.09 6.43 6.47
N LEU A 137 -1.43 6.33 6.52
CA LEU A 137 -2.12 5.26 7.23
C LEU A 137 -1.77 3.89 6.64
N LYS A 138 -1.73 3.76 5.31
CA LYS A 138 -1.24 2.57 4.61
C LYS A 138 0.14 2.15 5.11
N TRP A 139 1.12 3.05 5.07
CA TRP A 139 2.49 2.73 5.48
C TRP A 139 2.60 2.34 6.95
N VAL A 140 1.89 3.05 7.84
CA VAL A 140 1.82 2.71 9.27
C VAL A 140 1.23 1.31 9.48
N LEU A 141 0.17 0.95 8.76
CA LEU A 141 -0.47 -0.36 8.86
C LEU A 141 0.43 -1.49 8.31
N ILE A 142 1.13 -1.27 7.20
CA ILE A 142 2.09 -2.23 6.63
C ILE A 142 3.25 -2.48 7.61
N VAL A 143 3.85 -1.42 8.14
CA VAL A 143 4.94 -1.52 9.13
C VAL A 143 4.44 -2.18 10.41
N GLY A 144 3.28 -1.77 10.90
CA GLY A 144 2.65 -2.37 12.09
C GLY A 144 2.39 -3.86 11.93
N PHE A 145 1.95 -4.30 10.74
CA PHE A 145 1.81 -5.72 10.43
C PHE A 145 3.15 -6.47 10.52
N GLY A 146 4.21 -5.94 9.90
CA GLY A 146 5.54 -6.53 9.98
C GLY A 146 6.02 -6.69 11.43
N LEU A 147 5.86 -5.65 12.25
CA LEU A 147 6.22 -5.66 13.67
C LEU A 147 5.43 -6.71 14.47
N LEU A 148 4.11 -6.81 14.26
CA LEU A 148 3.27 -7.82 14.92
C LEU A 148 3.65 -9.25 14.49
N MET A 149 3.99 -9.46 13.22
CA MET A 149 4.43 -10.77 12.74
C MET A 149 5.78 -11.17 13.35
N ILE A 150 6.74 -10.24 13.44
CA ILE A 150 8.03 -10.47 14.11
C ILE A 150 7.80 -10.80 15.59
N HIS A 151 6.95 -10.04 16.27
CA HIS A 151 6.61 -10.28 17.67
C HIS A 151 5.99 -11.68 17.89
N GLY A 152 5.03 -12.08 17.05
CA GLY A 152 4.41 -13.40 17.11
C GLY A 152 5.42 -14.54 16.94
N LEU A 153 6.30 -14.43 15.95
CA LEU A 153 7.35 -15.41 15.67
C LEU A 153 8.37 -15.53 16.81
N VAL A 154 8.80 -14.39 17.38
CA VAL A 154 9.74 -14.38 18.52
C VAL A 154 9.10 -15.03 19.75
N ARG A 155 7.82 -14.76 20.02
CA ARG A 155 7.11 -15.36 21.16
C ARG A 155 6.90 -16.86 20.97
N GLN A 156 6.58 -17.30 19.76
CA GLN A 156 6.42 -18.72 19.45
C GLN A 156 7.70 -19.53 19.71
N ARG A 157 8.88 -18.99 19.36
CA ARG A 157 10.16 -19.67 19.59
C ARG A 157 10.54 -19.80 21.08
N ARG A 158 9.93 -19.00 21.95
CA ARG A 158 10.20 -19.01 23.40
C ARG A 158 9.27 -19.95 24.18
N GLN A 159 8.24 -20.51 23.53
CA GLN A 159 7.31 -21.49 24.10
C GLN A 159 7.67 -22.90 23.64
#